data_AF-A0A4R7Z296-F1
#
_entry.id   AF-A0A4R7Z296-F1
#
_cell.length_a   1.000
_cell.length_b   1.000
_cell.length_c   1.000
_cell.angle_alpha   90.00
_cell.angle_beta   90.00
_cell.angle_gamma   90.00
#
_symmetry.space_group_name_H-M   'P 1'
#
loop_
_entity.id
_entity.type
_entity.pdbx_description
1 polymer ?
#
loop_
_entity_poly.entity_id
_entity_poly.type
_entity_poly.pdbx_seq_one_letter_code
_entity_poly.pdbx_strand_id
1 'polypeptide(L)'
;MKKHLVAFILLFLIAVMLSPAVFADQIELQNGQQLRGDVQNSSLTLQTSYAELNLQSQYINKIDRANGNFVIRASASNRFSGQLLSDITFLANGGEQTFAASEISSVDFSNSNAFNDNTQISVSLRNGDFFSASTVDNSISVNTSLGSLNISYNNLTTIEYLSGEDIFLIRRNNASDIEANLGGQQIIVWPAAAEIVELEFDYVSEIAFN
;
A
#
# COMPACT_ATOMS: atom_id res chain seq x y z
N MET A 1 -28.27 52.44 13.10
CA MET A 1 -27.86 51.28 13.94
C MET A 1 -28.31 49.93 13.39
N LYS A 2 -29.60 49.68 13.11
CA LYS A 2 -30.09 48.36 12.63
C LYS A 2 -29.41 47.85 11.33
N LYS A 3 -29.12 48.72 10.35
CA LYS A 3 -28.46 48.31 9.08
C LYS A 3 -27.01 47.82 9.27
N HIS A 4 -26.26 48.41 10.20
CA HIS A 4 -24.88 47.97 10.49
C HIS A 4 -24.85 46.66 11.26
N LEU A 5 -25.83 46.43 12.15
CA LEU A 5 -25.97 45.16 12.86
C LEU A 5 -26.29 44.01 11.89
N VAL A 6 -27.19 44.22 10.93
CA VAL A 6 -27.51 43.24 9.89
C VAL A 6 -26.30 42.95 9.00
N ALA A 7 -25.57 43.99 8.58
CA ALA A 7 -24.35 43.81 7.79
C ALA A 7 -23.27 43.02 8.56
N PHE A 8 -23.13 43.28 9.87
CA PHE A 8 -22.17 42.57 10.73
C PHE A 8 -22.53 41.09 10.91
N ILE A 9 -23.81 40.78 11.13
CA ILE A 9 -24.31 39.40 11.22
C ILE A 9 -24.09 38.65 9.90
N LEU A 10 -24.36 39.32 8.77
CA LEU A 10 -24.17 38.72 7.44
C LEU A 10 -22.69 38.43 7.16
N LEU A 11 -21.80 39.38 7.53
CA LEU A 11 -20.35 39.21 7.38
C LEU A 11 -19.82 38.07 8.26
N PHE A 12 -20.33 37.95 9.50
CA PHE A 12 -19.97 36.87 10.41
C PHE A 12 -20.43 35.50 9.88
N LEU A 13 -21.65 35.42 9.35
CA LEU A 13 -22.16 34.18 8.73
C LEU A 13 -21.34 33.76 7.51
N ILE A 14 -20.95 34.72 6.66
CA ILE A 14 -20.09 34.45 5.50
C ILE A 14 -18.70 33.98 5.96
N ALA A 15 -18.13 34.60 7.00
CA ALA A 15 -16.85 34.18 7.56
C ALA A 15 -16.89 32.77 8.17
N VAL A 16 -18.00 32.38 8.81
CA VAL A 16 -18.21 31.03 9.34
C VAL A 16 -18.41 29.99 8.23
N MET A 17 -19.07 30.36 7.12
CA MET A 17 -19.24 29.46 5.97
C MET A 17 -17.98 29.33 5.09
N LEU A 18 -17.06 30.30 5.16
CA LEU A 18 -15.78 30.30 4.44
C LEU A 18 -14.62 29.75 5.28
N SER A 19 -14.88 29.19 6.46
CA SER A 19 -13.82 28.52 7.20
C SER A 19 -13.31 27.34 6.38
N PRO A 20 -11.99 27.22 6.13
CA PRO A 20 -11.46 26.07 5.43
C PRO A 20 -11.83 24.82 6.24
N ALA A 21 -12.30 23.78 5.55
CA ALA A 21 -12.38 22.46 6.16
C ALA A 21 -10.97 22.13 6.68
N VAL A 22 -10.85 21.98 8.00
CA VAL A 22 -9.58 21.55 8.59
C VAL A 22 -9.42 20.09 8.21
N PHE A 23 -8.60 19.84 7.18
CA PHE A 23 -8.14 18.50 6.85
C PHE A 23 -7.28 18.05 8.03
N ALA A 24 -7.75 17.05 8.74
CA ALA A 24 -7.06 16.43 9.86
C ALA A 24 -7.29 14.93 9.75
N ASP A 25 -6.24 14.17 10.02
CA ASP A 25 -6.31 12.73 10.13
C ASP A 25 -7.22 12.34 11.30
N GLN A 26 -7.74 11.12 11.25
CA GLN A 26 -8.59 10.58 12.29
C GLN A 26 -8.05 9.23 12.74
N ILE A 27 -7.89 9.07 14.05
CA ILE A 27 -7.52 7.80 14.67
C ILE A 27 -8.68 7.31 15.54
N GLU A 28 -9.04 6.05 15.36
CA GLU A 28 -9.99 5.35 16.21
C GLU A 28 -9.25 4.28 17.01
N LEU A 29 -9.45 4.28 18.32
CA LEU A 29 -8.90 3.28 19.23
C LEU A 29 -9.88 2.15 19.45
N GLN A 30 -9.40 0.98 19.87
CA GLN A 30 -10.23 -0.20 20.11
C GLN A 30 -11.22 -0.04 21.26
N ASN A 31 -11.03 0.95 22.13
CA ASN A 31 -12.01 1.32 23.15
C ASN A 31 -13.16 2.21 22.61
N GLY A 32 -13.17 2.51 21.30
CA GLY A 32 -14.16 3.36 20.63
C GLY A 32 -13.87 4.86 20.69
N GLN A 33 -12.76 5.27 21.32
CA GLN A 33 -12.35 6.67 21.32
C GLN A 33 -11.87 7.09 19.93
N GLN A 34 -12.36 8.23 19.47
CA GLN A 34 -11.94 8.84 18.21
C GLN A 34 -11.25 10.18 18.48
N LEU A 35 -10.12 10.41 17.84
CA LEU A 35 -9.35 11.65 17.91
C LEU A 35 -9.13 12.20 16.50
N ARG A 36 -9.12 13.53 16.40
CA ARG A 36 -8.75 14.26 15.19
C ARG A 36 -7.45 15.03 15.43
N GLY A 37 -6.56 15.00 14.45
CA GLY A 37 -5.19 15.49 14.59
C GLY A 37 -4.37 15.10 13.38
N ASP A 38 -3.04 15.03 13.54
CA ASP A 38 -2.13 14.72 12.44
C ASP A 38 -1.23 13.55 12.81
N VAL A 39 -1.12 12.54 11.94
CA VAL A 39 -0.14 11.46 12.08
C VAL A 39 1.25 12.02 11.81
N GLN A 40 2.17 11.87 12.76
CA GLN A 40 3.53 12.42 12.67
C GLN A 40 4.54 11.43 12.09
N ASN A 41 4.20 10.13 12.02
CA ASN A 41 5.09 9.10 11.47
C ASN A 41 5.39 9.40 9.99
N SER A 42 6.67 9.48 9.61
CA SER A 42 7.05 9.56 8.18
C SER A 42 6.86 8.22 7.46
N SER A 43 7.01 7.11 8.20
CA SER A 43 6.76 5.77 7.69
C SER A 43 6.26 4.83 8.78
N LEU A 44 5.69 3.70 8.35
CA LEU A 44 5.09 2.67 9.18
C LEU A 44 5.58 1.29 8.73
N THR A 45 5.99 0.47 9.70
CA THR A 45 6.46 -0.89 9.47
C THR A 45 5.32 -1.88 9.59
N LEU A 46 5.13 -2.70 8.56
CA LEU A 46 4.13 -3.75 8.48
C LEU A 46 4.82 -5.10 8.22
N GLN A 47 4.67 -6.04 9.15
CA GLN A 47 5.09 -7.43 8.93
C GLN A 47 4.00 -8.18 8.18
N THR A 48 4.24 -8.47 6.90
CA THR A 48 3.35 -9.30 6.07
C THR A 48 3.83 -10.76 6.07
N SER A 49 3.12 -11.64 5.37
CA SER A 49 3.57 -13.03 5.19
C SER A 49 4.74 -13.18 4.22
N TYR A 50 4.99 -12.19 3.37
CA TYR A 50 5.97 -12.24 2.28
C TYR A 50 7.18 -11.34 2.51
N ALA A 51 7.04 -10.28 3.32
CA ALA A 51 8.11 -9.34 3.63
C ALA A 51 7.77 -8.47 4.86
N GLU A 52 8.80 -7.88 5.46
CA GLU A 52 8.64 -6.69 6.30
C GLU A 52 8.63 -5.45 5.40
N LEU A 53 7.55 -4.67 5.43
CA LEU A 53 7.37 -3.50 4.58
C LEU A 53 7.52 -2.21 5.38
N ASN A 54 8.36 -1.30 4.92
CA ASN A 54 8.43 0.07 5.41
C ASN A 54 7.62 0.98 4.48
N LEU A 55 6.42 1.37 4.92
CA LEU A 55 5.43 2.09 4.12
C LEU A 55 5.49 3.59 4.43
N GLN A 56 5.64 4.44 3.41
CA GLN A 56 5.70 5.89 3.62
C GLN A 56 4.30 6.45 3.85
N SER A 57 4.08 7.10 5.00
CA SER A 57 2.76 7.58 5.43
C SER A 57 2.11 8.55 4.45
N GLN A 58 2.91 9.35 3.73
CA GLN A 58 2.43 10.28 2.72
C GLN A 58 1.63 9.63 1.58
N TYR A 59 1.76 8.32 1.37
CA TYR A 59 1.01 7.58 0.35
C TYR A 59 -0.11 6.72 0.94
N ILE A 60 -0.27 6.67 2.26
CA ILE A 60 -1.27 5.85 2.94
C ILE A 60 -2.59 6.64 2.98
N ASN A 61 -3.67 5.98 2.61
CA ASN A 61 -5.03 6.53 2.70
C ASN A 61 -5.70 6.10 4.00
N LYS A 62 -5.53 4.82 4.36
CA LYS A 62 -6.25 4.20 5.46
C LYS A 62 -5.50 3.00 6.03
N ILE A 63 -5.63 2.83 7.34
CA ILE A 63 -5.21 1.65 8.09
C ILE A 63 -6.44 1.13 8.82
N ASP A 64 -6.79 -0.13 8.63
CA ASP A 64 -7.94 -0.75 9.30
C ASP A 64 -7.53 -2.08 9.91
N ARG A 65 -8.02 -2.38 11.11
CA ARG A 65 -7.92 -3.73 11.66
C ARG A 65 -8.96 -4.64 11.02
N ALA A 66 -8.52 -5.77 10.47
CA ALA A 66 -9.37 -6.81 9.88
C ALA A 66 -8.83 -8.21 10.24
N ASN A 67 -9.70 -9.06 10.79
CA ASN A 67 -9.38 -10.46 11.13
C ASN A 67 -8.12 -10.64 11.99
N GLY A 68 -7.89 -9.73 12.95
CA GLY A 68 -6.73 -9.77 13.85
C GLY A 68 -5.43 -9.17 13.27
N ASN A 69 -5.41 -8.82 11.98
CA ASN A 69 -4.32 -8.12 11.31
C ASN A 69 -4.73 -6.69 10.95
N PHE A 70 -3.80 -5.92 10.40
CA PHE A 70 -4.05 -4.63 9.76
C PHE A 70 -4.08 -4.77 8.25
N VAL A 71 -4.94 -3.97 7.62
CA VAL A 71 -5.00 -3.75 6.18
C VAL A 71 -4.67 -2.28 5.93
N ILE A 72 -3.58 -2.06 5.22
CA ILE A 72 -3.13 -0.72 4.82
C ILE A 72 -3.49 -0.52 3.37
N ARG A 73 -4.27 0.54 3.11
CA ARG A 73 -4.61 1.00 1.76
C ARG A 73 -3.80 2.24 1.46
N ALA A 74 -3.05 2.20 0.37
CA ALA A 74 -2.28 3.33 -0.14
C ALA A 74 -2.87 3.81 -1.48
N SER A 75 -2.36 4.93 -1.97
CA SER A 75 -2.69 5.49 -3.28
C SER A 75 -2.57 4.45 -4.41
N ALA A 76 -3.19 4.72 -5.56
CA ALA A 76 -3.19 3.82 -6.72
C ALA A 76 -3.70 2.38 -6.42
N SER A 77 -4.65 2.24 -5.49
CA SER A 77 -5.28 0.97 -5.09
C SER A 77 -4.32 -0.05 -4.46
N ASN A 78 -3.13 0.36 -4.04
CA ASN A 78 -2.20 -0.50 -3.32
C ASN A 78 -2.81 -0.96 -1.98
N ARG A 79 -2.71 -2.25 -1.69
CA ARG A 79 -3.28 -2.91 -0.52
C ARG A 79 -2.27 -3.90 0.05
N PHE A 80 -1.91 -3.69 1.32
CA PHE A 80 -1.01 -4.54 2.08
C PHE A 80 -1.72 -5.04 3.34
N SER A 81 -1.48 -6.29 3.76
CA SER A 81 -2.05 -6.84 4.98
C SER A 81 -1.04 -7.60 5.81
N GLY A 82 -1.09 -7.39 7.13
CA GLY A 82 -0.09 -7.91 8.05
C GLY A 82 -0.21 -7.37 9.47
N GLN A 83 0.79 -7.63 10.29
CA GLN A 83 0.91 -7.09 11.63
C GLN A 83 1.57 -5.71 11.58
N LEU A 84 0.89 -4.67 12.06
CA LEU A 84 1.50 -3.35 12.23
C LEU A 84 2.50 -3.42 13.38
N LEU A 85 3.76 -3.13 13.10
CA LEU A 85 4.84 -3.13 14.09
C LEU A 85 5.09 -1.72 14.66
N SER A 86 4.72 -0.68 13.91
CA SER A 86 4.88 0.71 14.35
C SER A 86 3.76 1.15 15.28
N ASP A 87 4.14 1.85 16.34
CA ASP A 87 3.25 2.72 17.10
C ASP A 87 2.97 4.00 16.30
N ILE A 88 1.80 4.60 16.53
CA ILE A 88 1.39 5.82 15.82
C ILE A 88 1.52 7.02 16.74
N THR A 89 2.39 7.94 16.36
CA THR A 89 2.54 9.25 16.99
C THR A 89 1.55 10.22 16.34
N PHE A 90 0.68 10.81 17.16
CA PHE A 90 -0.48 11.58 16.75
C PHE A 90 -0.52 12.91 17.49
N LEU A 91 -0.57 14.01 16.75
CA LEU A 91 -0.67 15.36 17.30
C LEU A 91 -2.14 15.79 17.36
N ALA A 92 -2.71 15.88 18.57
CA ALA A 92 -4.08 16.30 18.78
C ALA A 92 -4.18 17.37 19.88
N ASN A 93 -5.00 18.39 19.66
CA ASN A 93 -5.22 19.48 20.63
C ASN A 93 -3.93 20.17 21.14
N GLY A 94 -2.90 20.23 20.29
CA GLY A 94 -1.60 20.82 20.63
C GLY A 94 -0.69 19.93 21.49
N GLY A 95 -1.04 18.67 21.70
CA GLY A 95 -0.22 17.68 22.40
C GLY A 95 0.04 16.44 21.54
N GLU A 96 1.27 15.94 21.60
CA GLU A 96 1.65 14.69 20.95
C GLU A 96 1.32 13.49 21.86
N GLN A 97 0.74 12.46 21.27
CA GLN A 97 0.40 11.20 21.93
C GLN A 97 0.87 10.04 21.06
N THR A 98 1.38 8.98 21.67
CA THR A 98 1.78 7.76 20.95
C THR A 98 0.84 6.63 21.33
N PHE A 99 0.24 5.99 20.34
CA PHE A 99 -0.66 4.85 20.51
C PHE A 99 0.01 3.58 20.03
N ALA A 100 -0.03 2.55 20.86
CA ALA A 100 0.50 1.25 20.46
C ALA A 100 -0.35 0.64 19.34
N ALA A 101 0.26 -0.16 18.46
CA ALA A 101 -0.46 -0.91 17.42
C ALA A 101 -1.61 -1.78 17.99
N SER A 102 -1.48 -2.21 19.24
CA SER A 102 -2.50 -2.98 19.97
C SER A 102 -3.69 -2.15 20.46
N GLU A 103 -3.60 -0.83 20.49
CA GLU A 103 -4.67 0.09 20.91
C GLU A 103 -5.47 0.62 19.72
N ILE A 104 -4.89 0.56 18.53
CA ILE A 104 -5.44 1.16 17.30
C ILE A 104 -6.50 0.24 16.69
N SER A 105 -7.63 0.82 16.29
CA SER A 105 -8.68 0.20 15.49
C SER A 105 -8.53 0.58 14.02
N SER A 106 -8.47 1.88 13.73
CA SER A 106 -8.27 2.41 12.39
C SER A 106 -7.58 3.78 12.40
N VAL A 107 -7.01 4.14 11.25
CA VAL A 107 -6.51 5.48 10.96
C VAL A 107 -6.95 5.87 9.55
N ASP A 108 -7.61 7.01 9.45
CA ASP A 108 -7.98 7.66 8.19
C ASP A 108 -7.06 8.87 7.97
N PHE A 109 -6.31 8.84 6.88
CA PHE A 109 -5.43 9.94 6.49
C PHE A 109 -6.23 10.93 5.65
N SER A 110 -6.16 12.20 6.04
CA SER A 110 -6.92 13.28 5.40
C SER A 110 -6.39 13.66 4.03
N ASN A 111 -5.09 13.45 3.81
CA ASN A 111 -4.41 13.68 2.54
C ASN A 111 -3.46 12.53 2.25
N SER A 112 -3.41 12.14 0.98
CA SER A 112 -2.41 11.21 0.48
C SER A 112 -1.95 11.65 -0.90
N ASN A 113 -0.65 11.49 -1.14
CA ASN A 113 -0.04 11.79 -2.40
C ASN A 113 -0.33 10.67 -3.39
N ALA A 114 -0.60 11.03 -4.65
CA ALA A 114 -0.59 10.06 -5.73
C ALA A 114 0.84 9.54 -5.94
N PHE A 115 0.93 8.27 -6.34
CA PHE A 115 2.20 7.65 -6.71
C PHE A 115 2.32 7.64 -8.23
N ASN A 116 3.29 8.38 -8.78
CA ASN A 116 3.49 8.50 -10.23
C ASN A 116 4.64 7.63 -10.75
N ASP A 117 5.51 7.16 -9.86
CA ASP A 117 6.65 6.29 -10.19
C ASP A 117 6.29 4.82 -9.90
N ASN A 118 7.26 3.89 -9.94
CA ASN A 118 7.13 2.45 -9.64
C ASN A 118 5.82 1.73 -9.98
N THR A 119 5.43 1.82 -11.26
CA THR A 119 4.20 1.23 -11.81
C THR A 119 4.47 0.35 -13.04
N GLN A 120 5.69 -0.16 -13.19
CA GLN A 120 6.08 -1.02 -14.33
C GLN A 120 5.37 -2.38 -14.31
N ILE A 121 5.07 -2.88 -13.12
CA ILE A 121 4.35 -4.14 -12.93
C ILE A 121 3.20 -3.96 -11.95
N SER A 122 2.21 -4.84 -12.03
CA SER A 122 1.19 -5.04 -11.00
C SER A 122 1.36 -6.43 -10.40
N VAL A 123 1.41 -6.51 -9.07
CA VAL A 123 1.64 -7.74 -8.33
C VAL A 123 0.38 -8.07 -7.53
N SER A 124 -0.16 -9.26 -7.76
CA SER A 124 -1.23 -9.86 -6.96
C SER A 124 -0.65 -11.01 -6.15
N LEU A 125 -0.87 -11.00 -4.85
CA LEU A 125 -0.37 -12.03 -3.94
C LEU A 125 -1.48 -13.01 -3.52
N ARG A 126 -1.07 -14.22 -3.12
CA ARG A 126 -1.99 -15.30 -2.71
C ARG A 126 -2.82 -14.95 -1.46
N ASN A 127 -2.35 -14.01 -0.63
CA ASN A 127 -3.10 -13.51 0.53
C ASN A 127 -4.13 -12.41 0.17
N GLY A 128 -4.26 -12.05 -1.12
CA GLY A 128 -5.15 -11.00 -1.60
C GLY A 128 -4.59 -9.59 -1.49
N ASP A 129 -3.31 -9.43 -1.15
CA ASP A 129 -2.61 -8.15 -1.30
C ASP A 129 -2.34 -7.86 -2.77
N PHE A 130 -2.30 -6.57 -3.10
CA PHE A 130 -2.13 -6.10 -4.45
C PHE A 130 -1.34 -4.80 -4.43
N PHE A 131 -0.32 -4.68 -5.27
CA PHE A 131 0.43 -3.45 -5.39
C PHE A 131 1.06 -3.27 -6.77
N SER A 132 1.24 -2.02 -7.18
CA SER A 132 2.11 -1.66 -8.29
C SER A 132 3.57 -1.65 -7.85
N ALA A 133 4.50 -1.97 -8.74
CA ALA A 133 5.93 -1.91 -8.44
C ALA A 133 6.78 -1.63 -9.68
N SER A 134 8.05 -1.31 -9.47
CA SER A 134 9.11 -1.46 -10.47
C SER A 134 9.91 -2.73 -10.17
N THR A 135 10.46 -3.38 -11.18
CA THR A 135 11.46 -4.42 -10.98
C THR A 135 12.83 -3.78 -10.81
N VAL A 136 13.65 -4.29 -9.89
CA VAL A 136 15.05 -3.85 -9.77
C VAL A 136 15.91 -4.52 -10.86
N ASP A 137 15.62 -5.78 -11.15
CA ASP A 137 16.21 -6.52 -12.26
C ASP A 137 15.43 -6.32 -13.57
N ASN A 138 16.02 -6.74 -14.68
CA ASN A 138 15.43 -6.61 -16.03
C ASN A 138 15.03 -7.95 -16.66
N SER A 139 15.24 -9.06 -15.95
CA SER A 139 15.02 -10.41 -16.46
C SER A 139 14.85 -11.45 -15.36
N ILE A 140 14.23 -12.58 -15.71
CA ILE A 140 14.09 -13.77 -14.87
C ILE A 140 14.76 -14.98 -15.50
N SER A 141 15.47 -15.77 -14.70
CA SER A 141 16.01 -17.06 -15.10
C SER A 141 14.99 -18.17 -14.84
N VAL A 142 14.61 -18.90 -15.88
CA VAL A 142 13.67 -20.01 -15.82
C VAL A 142 14.39 -21.31 -16.11
N ASN A 143 14.30 -22.27 -15.18
CA ASN A 143 14.85 -23.61 -15.40
C ASN A 143 13.87 -24.46 -16.21
N THR A 144 14.31 -24.94 -17.36
CA THR A 144 13.55 -25.84 -18.25
C THR A 144 14.27 -27.17 -18.39
N SER A 145 13.60 -28.18 -18.96
CA SER A 145 14.23 -29.47 -19.29
C SER A 145 15.40 -29.35 -20.29
N LEU A 146 15.47 -28.23 -21.03
CA LEU A 146 16.52 -27.95 -22.01
C LEU A 146 17.67 -27.10 -21.45
N GLY A 147 17.56 -26.64 -20.20
CA GLY A 147 18.52 -25.76 -19.53
C GLY A 147 17.89 -24.51 -18.91
N SER A 148 18.73 -23.61 -18.41
CA SER A 148 18.30 -22.31 -17.91
C SER A 148 18.07 -21.34 -19.08
N LEU A 149 16.91 -20.71 -19.09
CA LEU A 149 16.52 -19.68 -20.04
C LEU A 149 16.38 -18.36 -19.30
N ASN A 150 17.17 -17.35 -19.66
CA ASN A 150 16.98 -16.00 -19.15
C ASN A 150 16.02 -15.21 -20.04
N ILE A 151 14.96 -14.65 -19.46
CA ILE A 151 13.90 -13.96 -20.19
C ILE A 151 13.80 -12.53 -19.68
N SER A 152 13.96 -11.55 -20.58
CA SER A 152 13.77 -10.14 -20.22
C SER A 152 12.31 -9.85 -19.85
N TYR A 153 12.09 -9.03 -18.82
CA TYR A 153 10.76 -8.58 -18.41
C TYR A 153 10.02 -7.81 -19.50
N ASN A 154 10.73 -7.10 -20.39
CA ASN A 154 10.13 -6.44 -21.56
C ASN A 154 9.48 -7.42 -22.56
N ASN A 155 9.85 -8.71 -22.48
CA ASN A 155 9.27 -9.76 -23.31
C ASN A 155 8.18 -10.56 -22.57
N LEU A 156 7.82 -10.17 -21.34
CA LEU A 156 6.77 -10.81 -20.56
C LEU A 156 5.49 -10.01 -20.63
N THR A 157 4.37 -10.71 -20.52
CA THR A 157 3.04 -10.13 -20.33
C THR A 157 2.55 -10.46 -18.92
N THR A 158 2.60 -11.74 -18.54
CA THR A 158 2.20 -12.19 -17.20
C THR A 158 3.08 -13.33 -16.70
N ILE A 159 3.26 -13.42 -15.39
CA ILE A 159 3.64 -14.65 -14.68
C ILE A 159 2.47 -14.99 -13.76
N GLU A 160 1.77 -16.09 -14.01
CA GLU A 160 0.56 -16.50 -13.28
C GLU A 160 0.79 -17.84 -12.59
N TYR A 161 0.42 -17.93 -11.32
CA TYR A 161 0.47 -19.19 -10.57
C TYR A 161 -0.75 -20.07 -10.89
N LEU A 162 -0.50 -21.28 -11.38
CA LEU A 162 -1.53 -22.28 -11.66
C LEU A 162 -1.66 -23.24 -10.47
N SER A 163 -2.57 -22.94 -9.54
CA SER A 163 -2.72 -23.67 -8.27
C SER A 163 -3.05 -25.16 -8.41
N GLY A 164 -3.61 -25.59 -9.55
CA GLY A 164 -3.92 -26.99 -9.81
C GLY A 164 -2.69 -27.87 -10.04
N GLU A 165 -1.58 -27.27 -10.46
CA GLU A 165 -0.38 -27.96 -10.94
C GLU A 165 0.89 -27.55 -10.20
N ASP A 166 0.80 -26.56 -9.30
CA ASP A 166 1.91 -25.99 -8.53
C ASP A 166 3.08 -25.50 -9.43
N ILE A 167 2.71 -24.88 -10.55
CA ILE A 167 3.61 -24.30 -11.53
C ILE A 167 3.18 -22.87 -11.87
N PHE A 168 4.05 -22.14 -12.56
CA PHE A 168 3.79 -20.82 -13.10
C PHE A 168 3.70 -20.87 -14.62
N LEU A 169 2.69 -20.20 -15.16
CA LEU A 169 2.53 -19.92 -16.57
C LEU A 169 3.12 -18.55 -16.88
N ILE A 170 4.19 -18.55 -17.67
CA ILE A 170 4.92 -17.36 -18.10
C ILE A 170 4.48 -17.04 -19.52
N ARG A 171 3.66 -16.00 -19.67
CA ARG A 171 3.18 -15.51 -20.97
C ARG A 171 4.12 -14.46 -21.53
N ARG A 172 4.42 -14.58 -22.82
CA ARG A 172 5.45 -13.79 -23.49
C ARG A 172 4.94 -13.04 -24.70
N ASN A 173 5.52 -11.86 -24.93
CA ASN A 173 5.28 -11.09 -26.14
C ASN A 173 5.88 -11.82 -27.35
N ASN A 174 5.04 -12.16 -28.34
CA ASN A 174 5.45 -12.77 -29.62
C ASN A 174 6.23 -14.09 -29.49
N ALA A 175 6.01 -14.86 -28.42
CA ALA A 175 6.63 -16.17 -28.21
C ALA A 175 5.66 -17.13 -27.50
N SER A 176 5.94 -18.43 -27.55
CA SER A 176 5.11 -19.43 -26.86
C SER A 176 5.17 -19.25 -25.35
N ASP A 177 4.11 -19.62 -24.65
CA ASP A 177 4.10 -19.63 -23.18
C ASP A 177 5.07 -20.68 -22.63
N ILE A 178 5.51 -20.47 -21.39
CA ILE A 178 6.38 -21.41 -20.66
C ILE A 178 5.71 -21.78 -19.36
N GLU A 179 5.57 -23.07 -19.13
CA GLU A 179 5.24 -23.64 -17.82
C GLU A 179 6.54 -23.94 -17.08
N ALA A 180 6.68 -23.40 -15.87
CA ALA A 180 7.88 -23.60 -15.06
C ALA A 180 7.58 -23.57 -13.56
N ASN A 181 8.38 -24.30 -12.79
CA ASN A 181 8.38 -24.17 -11.35
C ASN A 181 9.33 -23.03 -10.93
N LEU A 182 8.75 -21.97 -10.34
CA LEU A 182 9.49 -20.82 -9.80
C LEU A 182 9.54 -20.84 -8.27
N GLY A 183 9.10 -21.91 -7.61
CA GLY A 183 9.10 -22.04 -6.16
C GLY A 183 10.52 -21.94 -5.59
N GLY A 184 10.65 -21.26 -4.45
CA GLY A 184 11.94 -20.89 -3.86
C GLY A 184 12.79 -19.90 -4.67
N GLN A 185 12.29 -19.37 -5.80
CA GLN A 185 12.91 -18.24 -6.49
C GLN A 185 12.28 -16.92 -6.04
N GLN A 186 13.01 -15.83 -6.25
CA GLN A 186 12.58 -14.50 -5.85
C GLN A 186 12.72 -13.49 -6.98
N ILE A 187 11.92 -12.42 -6.89
CA ILE A 187 12.02 -11.22 -7.71
C ILE A 187 12.25 -10.02 -6.78
N ILE A 188 13.19 -9.16 -7.12
CA ILE A 188 13.44 -7.93 -6.36
C ILE A 188 12.55 -6.83 -6.96
N VAL A 189 11.65 -6.31 -6.14
CA VAL A 189 10.67 -5.29 -6.54
C VAL A 189 10.79 -4.06 -5.66
N TRP A 190 10.44 -2.92 -6.24
CA TRP A 190 10.24 -1.67 -5.51
C TRP A 190 8.74 -1.35 -5.53
N PRO A 191 7.97 -1.76 -4.52
CA PRO A 191 6.54 -1.49 -4.45
C PRO A 191 6.24 0.00 -4.37
N ALA A 192 5.13 0.40 -4.97
CA ALA A 192 4.54 1.70 -4.75
C ALA A 192 4.22 1.86 -3.26
N ALA A 193 4.59 3.02 -2.70
CA ALA A 193 4.49 3.35 -1.28
C ALA A 193 5.43 2.61 -0.30
N ALA A 194 6.25 1.66 -0.73
CA ALA A 194 7.18 0.91 0.13
C ALA A 194 8.65 1.04 -0.32
N GLU A 195 9.55 0.53 0.52
CA GLU A 195 10.95 0.30 0.18
C GLU A 195 11.14 -0.99 -0.66
N ILE A 196 12.33 -1.18 -1.23
CA ILE A 196 12.67 -2.36 -2.05
C ILE A 196 12.56 -3.64 -1.20
N VAL A 197 11.96 -4.69 -1.77
CA VAL A 197 11.80 -5.99 -1.14
C VAL A 197 12.13 -7.13 -2.09
N GLU A 198 12.64 -8.22 -1.51
CA GLU A 198 12.76 -9.50 -2.18
C GLU A 198 11.45 -10.26 -2.01
N LEU A 199 10.78 -10.58 -3.12
CA LEU A 199 9.50 -11.25 -3.14
C LEU A 199 9.67 -12.67 -3.68
N GLU A 200 9.48 -13.67 -2.82
CA GLU A 200 9.45 -15.07 -3.24
C GLU A 200 8.20 -15.35 -4.09
N PHE A 201 8.37 -16.10 -5.18
CA PHE A 201 7.25 -16.51 -6.04
C PHE A 201 6.22 -17.37 -5.30
N ASP A 202 6.60 -18.00 -4.19
CA ASP A 202 5.70 -18.78 -3.34
C ASP A 202 4.55 -17.96 -2.73
N TYR A 203 4.67 -16.63 -2.68
CA TYR A 203 3.58 -15.73 -2.26
C TYR A 203 2.82 -15.11 -3.43
N VAL A 204 3.32 -15.25 -4.66
CA VAL A 204 2.78 -14.61 -5.86
C VAL A 204 1.60 -15.41 -6.41
N SER A 205 0.53 -14.69 -6.73
CA SER A 205 -0.57 -15.21 -7.55
C SER A 205 -0.39 -14.82 -9.00
N GLU A 206 -0.09 -13.54 -9.26
CA GLU A 206 0.12 -13.02 -10.60
C GLU A 206 1.05 -11.81 -10.59
N ILE A 207 1.91 -11.71 -11.60
CA ILE A 207 2.61 -10.47 -11.95
C ILE A 207 2.23 -10.12 -13.38
N ALA A 208 1.64 -8.94 -13.58
CA ALA A 208 1.38 -8.37 -14.90
C ALA A 208 2.43 -7.31 -15.23
N PHE A 209 3.01 -7.39 -16.43
CA PHE A 209 4.03 -6.48 -16.93
C PHE A 209 3.39 -5.45 -17.88
N ASN A 210 3.61 -4.16 -17.62
CA ASN A 210 3.00 -3.03 -18.35
C ASN A 210 3.84 -2.53 -19.52
#